data_AF-A0A376LKD0-F1
#
_entry.id   AF-A0A376LKD0-F1
#
_cell.length_a   1.000
_cell.length_b   1.000
_cell.length_c   1.000
_cell.angle_alpha   90.00
_cell.angle_beta   90.00
_cell.angle_gamma   90.00
#
_symmetry.space_group_name_H-M   'P 1'
#
loop_
_entity.id
_entity.type
_entity.pdbx_description
1 polymer ?
#
loop_
_entity_poly.entity_id
_entity_poly.type
_entity_poly.pdbx_seq_one_letter_code
_entity_poly.pdbx_strand_id
1 'polypeptide(L)'
;MVAATGGNIVTLEVCGPMGETVNAFYGLTGDGKTAVIEMAAASGLMLVAPEKRNPLLASSFGTGELIRHALDNGIRHIILGIGGSATVDGGMGMAQALGVRFLDADGQVLAANGGNLARVASIEMNECDPRLANCHIEVACDVDNPLVGGTRRGGGVWPAKRGNAGDGRRTGTGAAKLRPCFTTAN
;
A
#
# COMPACT_ATOMS: atom_id res chain seq x y z
N MET A 1 -9.71 17.30 -8.12
CA MET A 1 -10.99 16.57 -7.99
C MET A 1 -11.80 17.07 -6.79
N VAL A 2 -11.29 16.97 -5.56
CA VAL A 2 -12.00 17.38 -4.32
C VAL A 2 -12.51 18.83 -4.36
N ALA A 3 -11.62 19.80 -4.59
CA ALA A 3 -11.99 21.22 -4.68
C ALA A 3 -13.02 21.52 -5.77
N ALA A 4 -12.97 20.81 -6.90
CA ALA A 4 -13.91 20.98 -8.01
C ALA A 4 -15.33 20.50 -7.67
N THR A 5 -15.49 19.65 -6.64
CA THR A 5 -16.79 19.15 -6.17
C THR A 5 -17.31 19.92 -4.95
N GLY A 6 -16.60 20.93 -4.45
CA GLY A 6 -16.91 21.54 -3.16
C GLY A 6 -16.62 20.62 -1.96
N GLY A 7 -15.73 19.64 -2.15
CA GLY A 7 -15.33 18.69 -1.13
C GLY A 7 -14.35 19.27 -0.11
N ASN A 8 -14.02 18.46 0.90
CA ASN A 8 -13.13 18.83 2.00
C ASN A 8 -11.93 17.89 2.14
N ILE A 9 -10.88 18.36 2.81
CA ILE A 9 -9.73 17.55 3.20
C ILE A 9 -9.95 17.03 4.61
N VAL A 10 -9.69 15.74 4.80
CA VAL A 10 -9.70 15.08 6.11
C VAL A 10 -8.26 14.75 6.47
N THR A 11 -7.79 15.25 7.61
CA THR A 11 -6.42 15.05 8.11
C THR A 11 -6.43 14.11 9.31
N LEU A 12 -5.43 13.24 9.39
CA LEU A 12 -5.25 12.31 10.50
C LEU A 12 -3.80 11.86 10.63
N GLU A 13 -3.42 11.47 11.84
CA GLU A 13 -2.14 10.86 12.13
C GLU A 13 -2.16 9.38 11.74
N VAL A 14 -1.16 8.95 10.97
CA VAL A 14 -0.99 7.57 10.50
C VAL A 14 0.47 7.14 10.62
N CYS A 15 0.72 5.84 10.50
CA CYS A 15 2.05 5.28 10.39
C CYS A 15 2.70 5.68 9.05
N GLY A 16 3.75 6.48 9.14
CA GLY A 16 4.65 6.82 8.06
C GLY A 16 5.40 5.60 7.52
N PRO A 17 6.10 5.76 6.39
CA PRO A 17 6.77 4.66 5.72
C PRO A 17 7.86 4.01 6.56
N MET A 18 8.51 4.71 7.48
CA MET A 18 9.58 4.15 8.33
C MET A 18 9.13 3.84 9.76
N GLY A 19 7.81 3.85 10.03
CA GLY A 19 7.20 3.50 11.31
C GLY A 19 6.92 4.67 12.25
N GLU A 20 7.40 5.87 11.93
CA GLU A 20 7.07 7.11 12.64
C GLU A 20 5.64 7.57 12.36
N THR A 21 5.02 8.30 13.29
CA THR A 21 3.73 8.95 13.03
C THR A 21 3.91 10.15 12.08
N VAL A 22 3.06 10.23 11.05
CA VAL A 22 3.01 11.36 10.11
C VAL A 22 1.59 11.92 10.02
N ASN A 23 1.47 13.23 9.81
CA ASN A 23 0.21 13.86 9.47
C ASN A 23 -0.10 13.60 7.99
N ALA A 24 -1.06 12.73 7.73
CA ALA A 24 -1.55 12.42 6.40
C ALA A 24 -2.94 13.00 6.18
N PHE A 25 -3.42 12.89 4.94
CA PHE A 25 -4.74 13.37 4.58
C PHE A 25 -5.34 12.58 3.42
N TYR A 26 -6.66 12.65 3.29
CA TYR A 26 -7.38 12.28 2.08
C TYR A 26 -8.46 13.32 1.78
N GLY A 27 -8.91 13.35 0.54
CA GLY A 27 -10.01 14.22 0.13
C GLY A 27 -11.35 13.51 0.17
N LEU A 28 -12.40 14.24 0.51
CA LEU A 28 -13.79 13.78 0.43
C LEU A 28 -14.52 14.61 -0.62
N THR A 29 -15.23 13.97 -1.54
CA THR A 29 -16.06 14.69 -2.53
C THR A 29 -17.20 15.45 -1.86
N GLY A 30 -17.69 16.52 -2.50
CA GLY A 30 -18.74 17.38 -1.91
C GLY A 30 -20.08 16.68 -1.63
N ASP A 31 -20.34 15.54 -2.26
CA ASP A 31 -21.50 14.68 -1.95
C ASP A 31 -21.26 13.77 -0.73
N GLY A 32 -20.06 13.77 -0.16
CA GLY A 32 -19.66 12.97 0.99
C GLY A 32 -19.49 11.47 0.73
N LYS A 33 -19.52 11.03 -0.54
CA LYS A 33 -19.60 9.60 -0.87
C LYS A 33 -18.29 8.98 -1.33
N THR A 34 -17.35 9.78 -1.82
CA THR A 34 -16.10 9.29 -2.40
C THR A 34 -14.88 9.82 -1.66
N ALA A 35 -14.03 8.93 -1.18
CA ALA A 35 -12.70 9.29 -0.68
C ALA A 35 -11.67 9.27 -1.82
N VAL A 36 -10.81 10.26 -1.84
CA VAL A 36 -9.69 10.39 -2.77
C VAL A 36 -8.41 10.32 -1.95
N ILE A 37 -7.75 9.18 -2.01
CA ILE A 37 -6.58 8.87 -1.20
C ILE A 37 -5.36 8.89 -2.09
N GLU A 38 -4.35 9.70 -1.76
CA GLU A 38 -3.03 9.59 -2.36
C GLU A 38 -2.11 8.85 -1.40
N MET A 39 -1.59 7.68 -1.81
CA MET A 39 -0.72 6.89 -0.94
C MET A 39 0.53 7.65 -0.52
N ALA A 40 0.98 8.61 -1.33
CA ALA A 40 2.14 9.44 -1.02
C ALA A 40 1.95 10.29 0.26
N ALA A 41 0.70 10.59 0.65
CA ALA A 41 0.41 11.34 1.86
C ALA A 41 0.75 10.56 3.14
N ALA A 42 0.68 9.23 3.10
CA ALA A 42 1.00 8.36 4.25
C ALA A 42 2.29 7.55 4.07
N SER A 43 2.62 7.19 2.82
CA SER A 43 3.68 6.22 2.49
C SER A 43 4.57 6.72 1.34
N GLY A 44 4.67 8.05 1.17
CA GLY A 44 5.40 8.69 0.07
C GLY A 44 6.90 8.85 0.30
N LEU A 45 7.65 8.90 -0.81
CA LEU A 45 9.10 9.09 -0.81
C LEU A 45 9.55 10.42 -0.18
N MET A 46 8.68 11.44 -0.23
CA MET A 46 8.92 12.77 0.34
C MET A 46 8.84 12.79 1.86
N LEU A 47 8.23 11.78 2.48
CA LEU A 47 8.19 11.64 3.94
C LEU A 47 9.50 11.10 4.52
N VAL A 48 10.38 10.56 3.68
CA VAL A 48 11.64 9.94 4.10
C VAL A 48 12.83 10.80 3.67
N ALA A 49 13.58 11.28 4.67
CA ALA A 49 14.86 11.95 4.46
C ALA A 49 15.79 11.08 3.59
N PRO A 50 16.52 11.65 2.62
CA PRO A 50 17.31 10.88 1.65
C PRO A 50 18.23 9.81 2.28
N GLU A 51 18.81 10.11 3.43
CA GLU A 51 19.76 9.26 4.15
C GLU A 51 19.08 8.07 4.83
N LYS A 52 17.76 8.15 5.07
CA LYS A 52 16.96 7.11 5.72
C LYS A 52 16.19 6.25 4.72
N ARG A 53 16.29 6.53 3.41
CA ARG A 53 15.56 5.81 2.37
C ARG A 53 16.05 4.38 2.27
N ASN A 54 15.23 3.46 2.79
CA ASN A 54 15.43 2.03 2.62
C ASN A 54 14.09 1.37 2.23
N PRO A 55 13.89 1.04 0.95
CA PRO A 55 12.62 0.47 0.49
C PRO A 55 12.30 -0.88 1.15
N LEU A 56 13.31 -1.66 1.56
CA LEU A 56 13.10 -2.94 2.23
C LEU A 56 12.53 -2.80 3.64
N LEU A 57 12.72 -1.66 4.29
CA LEU A 57 12.15 -1.36 5.60
C LEU A 57 10.83 -0.59 5.48
N ALA A 58 10.63 0.13 4.37
CA ALA A 58 9.48 0.97 4.18
C ALA A 58 8.16 0.17 4.11
N SER A 59 7.12 0.67 4.78
CA SER A 59 5.79 0.05 4.89
C SER A 59 4.68 0.92 4.29
N SER A 60 3.69 0.27 3.67
CA SER A 60 2.46 0.92 3.19
C SER A 60 1.34 0.99 4.25
N PHE A 61 1.64 0.67 5.51
CA PHE A 61 0.65 0.55 6.59
C PHE A 61 -0.25 1.78 6.74
N GLY A 62 0.32 2.99 6.76
CA GLY A 62 -0.47 4.22 6.89
C GLY A 62 -1.45 4.44 5.74
N THR A 63 -1.18 3.93 4.54
CA THR A 63 -2.15 3.97 3.43
C THR A 63 -3.39 3.13 3.78
N GLY A 64 -3.21 1.98 4.42
CA GLY A 64 -4.31 1.16 4.91
C GLY A 64 -5.08 1.83 6.06
N GLU A 65 -4.41 2.62 6.91
CA GLU A 65 -5.08 3.42 7.94
C GLU A 65 -5.97 4.52 7.36
N LEU A 66 -5.53 5.19 6.27
CA LEU A 66 -6.38 6.14 5.54
C LEU A 66 -7.62 5.46 4.97
N ILE A 67 -7.47 4.27 4.38
CA ILE A 67 -8.60 3.48 3.85
C ILE A 67 -9.55 3.09 4.98
N ARG A 68 -9.02 2.56 6.09
CA ARG A 68 -9.83 2.19 7.25
C ARG A 68 -10.63 3.38 7.78
N HIS A 69 -9.99 4.54 7.93
CA HIS A 69 -10.67 5.75 8.37
C HIS A 69 -11.77 6.18 7.39
N ALA A 70 -11.55 6.09 6.08
CA ALA A 70 -12.62 6.34 5.11
C ALA A 70 -13.81 5.38 5.29
N LEU A 71 -13.54 4.08 5.48
CA LEU A 71 -14.57 3.07 5.75
C LEU A 71 -15.33 3.33 7.05
N ASP A 72 -14.64 3.81 8.09
CA ASP A 72 -15.21 4.23 9.39
C ASP A 72 -16.20 5.38 9.22
N ASN A 73 -15.94 6.27 8.26
CA ASN A 73 -16.84 7.37 7.90
C ASN A 73 -17.96 6.96 6.93
N GLY A 74 -18.20 5.65 6.74
CA GLY A 74 -19.28 5.14 5.90
C GLY A 74 -19.02 5.24 4.41
N ILE A 75 -17.82 5.64 3.99
CA ILE A 75 -17.45 5.77 2.58
C ILE A 75 -17.35 4.38 1.96
N ARG A 76 -17.91 4.21 0.77
CA ARG A 76 -17.90 2.95 0.00
C ARG A 76 -17.40 3.11 -1.42
N HIS A 77 -16.92 4.30 -1.77
CA HIS A 77 -16.22 4.55 -3.02
C HIS A 77 -14.88 5.21 -2.72
N ILE A 78 -13.78 4.57 -3.11
CA ILE A 78 -12.42 5.04 -2.85
C ILE A 78 -11.67 5.12 -4.17
N ILE A 79 -11.09 6.28 -4.46
CA ILE A 79 -10.15 6.48 -5.55
C ILE A 79 -8.76 6.58 -4.93
N LEU A 80 -7.90 5.60 -5.22
CA LEU A 80 -6.56 5.46 -4.67
C LEU A 80 -5.50 5.79 -5.72
N GLY A 81 -4.79 6.90 -5.53
CA GLY A 81 -3.58 7.23 -6.30
C GLY A 81 -2.35 6.57 -5.69
N ILE A 82 -1.66 5.73 -6.47
CA ILE A 82 -0.50 4.94 -6.00
C ILE A 82 0.88 5.51 -6.41
N GLY A 83 0.89 6.73 -6.97
CA GLY A 83 2.12 7.42 -7.36
C GLY A 83 2.98 7.84 -6.16
N GLY A 84 4.29 8.03 -6.39
CA GLY A 84 5.17 8.70 -5.43
C GLY A 84 5.54 7.94 -4.15
N SER A 85 5.26 6.63 -4.07
CA SER A 85 5.52 5.84 -2.86
C SER A 85 7.01 5.73 -2.46
N ALA A 86 7.28 5.48 -1.18
CA ALA A 86 8.58 5.07 -0.65
C ALA A 86 8.75 3.54 -0.59
N THR A 87 7.65 2.81 -0.74
CA THR A 87 7.53 1.40 -0.35
C THR A 87 7.73 0.45 -1.51
N VAL A 88 8.15 -0.78 -1.19
CA VAL A 88 8.21 -1.94 -2.12
C VAL A 88 7.68 -3.22 -1.47
N ASP A 89 6.80 -3.07 -0.48
CA ASP A 89 6.23 -4.14 0.33
C ASP A 89 5.08 -4.89 -0.36
N GLY A 90 4.82 -4.62 -1.64
CA GLY A 90 3.73 -5.25 -2.39
C GLY A 90 2.34 -4.94 -1.84
N GLY A 91 2.18 -3.88 -1.05
CA GLY A 91 0.91 -3.56 -0.38
C GLY A 91 0.65 -4.40 0.87
N MET A 92 1.63 -5.16 1.36
CA MET A 92 1.53 -5.95 2.58
C MET A 92 1.14 -5.09 3.78
N GLY A 93 1.74 -3.90 3.94
CA GLY A 93 1.38 -2.97 5.02
C GLY A 93 -0.04 -2.48 4.95
N MET A 94 -0.48 -2.02 3.79
CA MET A 94 -1.85 -1.58 3.57
C MET A 94 -2.85 -2.70 3.92
N ALA A 95 -2.59 -3.93 3.47
CA ALA A 95 -3.44 -5.09 3.76
C ALA A 95 -3.44 -5.45 5.26
N GLN A 96 -2.29 -5.36 5.94
CA GLN A 96 -2.21 -5.59 7.40
C GLN A 96 -3.02 -4.56 8.19
N ALA A 97 -3.00 -3.29 7.81
CA ALA A 97 -3.79 -2.25 8.48
C ALA A 97 -5.30 -2.49 8.35
N LEU A 98 -5.69 -3.25 7.32
CA LEU A 98 -7.06 -3.67 7.02
C LEU A 98 -7.39 -5.09 7.55
N GLY A 99 -6.52 -5.68 8.37
CA GLY A 99 -6.79 -6.94 9.10
C GLY A 99 -6.29 -8.22 8.42
N VAL A 100 -5.54 -8.13 7.31
CA VAL A 100 -4.88 -9.30 6.71
C VAL A 100 -3.65 -9.69 7.53
N ARG A 101 -3.45 -10.98 7.79
CA ARG A 101 -2.23 -11.47 8.47
C ARG A 101 -1.36 -12.24 7.49
N PHE A 102 -0.07 -11.93 7.48
CA PHE A 102 0.94 -12.60 6.66
C PHE A 102 1.85 -13.38 7.61
N LEU A 103 1.95 -14.69 7.40
CA LEU A 103 2.71 -15.56 8.27
C LEU A 103 3.93 -16.13 7.55
N ASP A 104 5.01 -16.37 8.30
CA ASP A 104 6.13 -17.16 7.82
C ASP A 104 5.91 -18.66 7.97
N ALA A 105 6.91 -19.47 7.60
CA ALA A 105 6.82 -20.92 7.61
C ALA A 105 6.61 -21.51 9.02
N ASP A 106 6.95 -20.75 10.06
CA ASP A 106 6.79 -21.13 11.46
C ASP A 106 5.44 -20.64 12.04
N GLY A 107 4.58 -20.04 11.20
CA GLY A 107 3.29 -19.49 11.59
C GLY A 107 3.39 -18.15 12.31
N GLN A 108 4.54 -17.47 12.29
CA GLN A 108 4.72 -16.18 12.96
C GLN A 108 4.31 -15.03 12.06
N VAL A 109 3.65 -14.02 12.65
CA VAL A 109 3.22 -12.83 11.93
C VAL A 109 4.45 -12.03 11.49
N LEU A 110 4.54 -11.77 10.19
CA LEU A 110 5.58 -10.95 9.58
C LEU A 110 5.25 -9.47 9.72
N ALA A 111 6.26 -8.66 10.03
CA ALA A 111 6.13 -7.20 9.94
C ALA A 111 5.97 -6.79 8.47
N ALA A 112 5.04 -5.88 8.18
CA ALA A 112 4.81 -5.35 6.84
C ALA A 112 5.94 -4.45 6.35
N ASN A 113 6.87 -5.03 5.59
CA ASN A 113 7.88 -4.31 4.85
C ASN A 113 8.37 -5.14 3.66
N GLY A 114 9.07 -4.49 2.72
CA GLY A 114 9.61 -5.15 1.52
C GLY A 114 10.58 -6.30 1.81
N GLY A 115 11.33 -6.22 2.91
CA GLY A 115 12.30 -7.24 3.31
C GLY A 115 11.68 -8.57 3.71
N ASN A 116 10.47 -8.55 4.26
CA ASN A 116 9.77 -9.75 4.71
C ASN A 116 8.95 -10.44 3.62
N LEU A 117 8.77 -9.81 2.45
CA LEU A 117 7.91 -10.33 1.39
C LEU A 117 8.28 -11.76 0.96
N ALA A 118 9.59 -12.05 0.87
CA ALA A 118 10.11 -13.37 0.50
C ALA A 118 9.82 -14.47 1.54
N ARG A 119 9.55 -14.09 2.79
CA ARG A 119 9.28 -15.01 3.91
C ARG A 119 7.81 -15.41 4.02
N VAL A 120 6.90 -14.75 3.28
CA VAL A 120 5.47 -15.05 3.33
C VAL A 120 5.23 -16.51 2.90
N ALA A 121 4.73 -17.30 3.84
CA ALA A 121 4.36 -18.70 3.64
C ALA A 121 2.85 -18.86 3.51
N SER A 122 2.07 -18.15 4.33
CA SER A 122 0.60 -18.16 4.29
C SER A 122 0.02 -16.77 4.53
N ILE A 123 -1.23 -16.59 4.09
CA ILE A 123 -2.00 -15.35 4.18
C ILE A 123 -3.36 -15.69 4.78
N GLU A 124 -3.72 -15.04 5.88
CA GLU A 124 -5.01 -15.20 6.55
C GLU A 124 -5.83 -13.92 6.37
N MET A 125 -7.08 -14.08 5.92
CA MET A 125 -7.99 -12.96 5.62
C MET A 125 -9.24 -12.97 6.52
N ASN A 126 -9.27 -13.81 7.55
CA ASN A 126 -10.45 -13.98 8.40
C ASN A 126 -10.80 -12.71 9.19
N GLU A 127 -9.79 -11.88 9.49
CA GLU A 127 -9.92 -10.61 10.19
C GLU A 127 -9.92 -9.40 9.23
N CYS A 128 -9.94 -9.66 7.91
CA CYS A 128 -9.98 -8.60 6.90
C CYS A 128 -11.26 -7.78 7.06
N ASP A 129 -11.14 -6.45 6.92
CA ASP A 129 -12.24 -5.52 7.11
C ASP A 129 -13.42 -5.89 6.19
N PRO A 130 -14.56 -6.35 6.74
CA PRO A 130 -15.67 -6.86 5.93
C PRO A 130 -16.33 -5.78 5.07
N ARG A 131 -16.09 -4.50 5.37
CA ARG A 131 -16.64 -3.37 4.60
C ARG A 131 -15.99 -3.26 3.23
N LEU A 132 -14.79 -3.82 3.04
CA LEU A 132 -14.11 -3.85 1.75
C LEU A 132 -14.91 -4.62 0.69
N ALA A 133 -15.64 -5.67 1.08
CA ALA A 133 -16.47 -6.44 0.16
C ALA A 133 -17.59 -5.61 -0.50
N ASN A 134 -18.03 -4.54 0.18
CA ASN A 134 -19.06 -3.62 -0.31
C ASN A 134 -18.47 -2.25 -0.70
N CYS A 135 -17.15 -2.15 -0.84
CA CYS A 135 -16.46 -0.93 -1.20
C CYS A 135 -15.96 -1.02 -2.64
N HIS A 136 -16.33 -0.06 -3.49
CA HIS A 136 -15.75 0.11 -4.81
C HIS A 136 -14.43 0.86 -4.68
N ILE A 137 -13.33 0.25 -5.12
CA ILE A 137 -11.98 0.85 -5.03
C ILE A 137 -11.40 0.95 -6.43
N GLU A 138 -11.18 2.17 -6.88
CA GLU A 138 -10.54 2.50 -8.15
C GLU A 138 -9.08 2.88 -7.90
N VAL A 139 -8.15 2.24 -8.59
CA VAL A 139 -6.72 2.53 -8.45
C VAL A 139 -6.23 3.30 -9.66
N ALA A 140 -5.82 4.55 -9.45
CA ALA A 140 -5.18 5.36 -10.48
C ALA A 140 -3.71 4.95 -10.62
N CYS A 141 -3.41 4.19 -11.67
CA CYS A 141 -2.06 3.74 -12.03
C CYS A 141 -1.66 4.35 -13.38
N ASP A 142 -0.50 4.97 -13.45
CA ASP A 142 0.06 5.61 -14.65
C ASP A 142 1.01 4.69 -15.44
N VAL A 143 1.23 3.46 -14.97
CA VAL A 143 2.18 2.49 -15.54
C VAL A 143 1.59 1.09 -15.64
N ASP A 144 1.86 0.39 -16.74
CA ASP A 144 1.43 -1.00 -16.98
C ASP A 144 2.43 -2.04 -16.44
N ASN A 145 3.23 -1.68 -15.44
CA ASN A 145 4.33 -2.52 -14.99
C ASN A 145 3.81 -3.70 -14.15
N PRO A 146 4.10 -4.96 -14.52
CA PRO A 146 3.61 -6.11 -13.76
C PRO A 146 4.25 -6.20 -12.38
N LEU A 147 3.53 -6.78 -11.41
CA LEU A 147 4.00 -7.01 -10.03
C LEU A 147 5.32 -7.79 -9.95
N VAL A 148 5.56 -8.65 -10.93
CA VAL A 148 6.82 -9.38 -11.11
C VAL A 148 7.21 -9.26 -12.58
N GLY A 149 8.50 -9.06 -12.85
CA GLY A 149 9.01 -9.06 -14.23
C GLY A 149 8.63 -10.36 -14.94
N GLY A 150 8.30 -10.27 -16.24
CA GLY A 150 8.03 -11.45 -17.06
C GLY A 150 9.17 -12.46 -16.98
N THR A 151 8.85 -13.75 -17.13
CA THR A 151 9.73 -14.92 -16.99
C THR A 151 10.93 -14.98 -17.97
N ARG A 152 11.28 -13.88 -18.64
CA ARG A 152 12.49 -13.76 -19.44
C ARG A 152 13.36 -12.63 -18.89
N ARG A 153 14.33 -13.04 -18.08
CA ARG A 153 15.48 -12.27 -17.54
C ARG A 153 15.16 -11.25 -16.43
N GLY A 154 15.04 -11.74 -15.20
CA GLY A 154 16.00 -11.42 -14.12
C GLY A 154 16.29 -9.96 -13.74
N GLY A 155 15.36 -9.02 -13.89
CA GLY A 155 15.52 -7.67 -13.35
C GLY A 155 14.18 -7.09 -12.90
N GLY A 156 13.99 -6.92 -11.59
CA GLY A 156 12.89 -6.09 -11.09
C GLY A 156 13.08 -4.66 -11.61
N VAL A 157 12.10 -4.12 -12.34
CA VAL A 157 12.13 -2.74 -12.81
C VAL A 157 11.72 -1.84 -11.64
N TRP A 158 12.71 -1.18 -11.04
CA TRP A 158 12.50 -0.16 -10.03
C TRP A 158 12.82 1.21 -10.63
N PRO A 159 12.05 2.28 -10.34
CA PRO A 159 12.51 3.63 -10.61
C PRO A 159 13.83 3.88 -9.88
N ALA A 160 14.88 4.24 -10.61
CA ALA A 160 16.23 4.51 -10.07
C ALA A 160 16.26 5.51 -8.90
N LYS A 161 15.18 6.29 -8.72
CA LYS A 161 14.99 7.28 -7.65
C LYS A 161 14.77 6.69 -6.24
N ARG A 162 14.57 5.37 -6.08
CA ARG A 162 14.17 4.72 -4.81
C ARG A 162 15.30 4.20 -3.92
N GLY A 163 16.56 4.35 -4.34
CA GLY A 163 17.73 4.05 -3.52
C GLY A 163 18.10 2.56 -3.44
N ASN A 164 19.41 2.31 -3.56
CA ASN A 164 20.16 1.05 -3.51
C ASN A 164 20.12 0.13 -4.76
N ALA A 165 21.17 0.27 -5.59
CA ALA A 165 21.47 -0.57 -6.77
C ALA A 165 22.03 -1.98 -6.42
N GLY A 166 22.05 -2.37 -5.14
CA GLY A 166 22.79 -3.55 -4.67
C GLY A 166 22.00 -4.84 -4.39
N ASP A 167 20.68 -4.81 -4.21
CA ASP A 167 19.93 -5.98 -3.66
C ASP A 167 18.65 -6.33 -4.45
N GLY A 168 18.67 -6.17 -5.77
CA GLY A 168 17.52 -6.43 -6.65
C GLY A 168 17.14 -7.91 -6.86
N ARG A 169 17.73 -8.85 -6.12
CA ARG A 169 17.58 -10.30 -6.37
C ARG A 169 16.62 -11.05 -5.44
N ARG A 170 16.17 -10.50 -4.31
CA ARG A 170 15.44 -11.27 -3.27
C ARG A 170 13.93 -11.11 -3.21
N THR A 171 13.32 -10.12 -3.88
CA THR A 171 11.89 -9.79 -3.70
C THR A 171 10.92 -10.49 -4.65
N GLY A 172 11.41 -11.14 -5.72
CA GLY A 172 10.56 -11.69 -6.79
C GLY A 172 9.65 -12.85 -6.39
N THR A 173 10.08 -13.73 -5.48
CA THR A 173 9.33 -14.95 -5.13
C THR A 173 8.15 -14.68 -4.19
N GLY A 174 8.29 -13.71 -3.29
CA GLY A 174 7.24 -13.30 -2.35
C GLY A 174 6.12 -12.51 -3.02
N ALA A 175 6.48 -11.56 -3.89
CA ALA A 175 5.52 -10.75 -4.63
C ALA A 175 4.62 -11.60 -5.56
N ALA A 176 5.14 -12.70 -6.12
CA ALA A 176 4.35 -13.62 -6.92
C ALA A 176 3.21 -14.30 -6.13
N LYS A 177 3.39 -14.53 -4.83
CA LYS A 177 2.38 -15.13 -3.94
C LYS A 177 1.27 -14.17 -3.56
N LEU A 178 1.47 -12.85 -3.71
CA LEU A 178 0.44 -11.85 -3.50
C LEU A 178 -0.52 -11.74 -4.69
N ARG A 179 -0.15 -12.23 -5.89
CA ARG A 179 -0.98 -12.11 -7.10
C ARG A 179 -2.41 -12.64 -6.92
N PRO A 180 -2.67 -13.81 -6.31
CA PRO A 180 -4.02 -14.34 -6.12
C PRO A 180 -4.86 -13.51 -5.13
N CYS A 181 -4.22 -12.83 -4.17
CA CYS A 181 -4.91 -12.07 -3.13
C CYS A 181 -5.50 -10.74 -3.63
N PHE A 182 -4.99 -10.23 -4.75
CA PHE A 182 -5.44 -8.98 -5.36
C PHE A 182 -6.18 -9.18 -6.70
N THR A 183 -6.42 -10.42 -7.13
CA THR A 183 -7.05 -10.74 -8.44
C THR A 183 -8.49 -11.26 -8.40
N THR A 184 -9.18 -11.22 -7.26
CA THR A 184 -10.63 -11.47 -7.25
C THR A 184 -11.41 -10.17 -7.40
N ALA A 185 -11.55 -9.74 -8.65
CA ALA A 185 -12.67 -8.93 -9.13
C ALA A 185 -12.91 -9.30 -10.61
N ASN A 186 -13.87 -10.19 -10.83
CA ASN A 186 -14.56 -10.34 -12.10
C ASN A 186 -16.00 -10.78 -11.81
#